data_AF-A0A7G6E431-F1
#
_entry.id   AF-A0A7G6E431-F1
#
_cell.length_a   1.000
_cell.length_b   1.000
_cell.length_c   1.000
_cell.angle_alpha   90.00
_cell.angle_beta   90.00
_cell.angle_gamma   90.00
#
_symmetry.space_group_name_H-M   'P 1'
#
loop_
_entity.id
_entity.type
_entity.pdbx_description
1 polymer ?
#
loop_
_entity_poly.entity_id
_entity_poly.type
_entity_poly.pdbx_seq_one_letter_code
_entity_poly.pdbx_strand_id
1 'polypeptide(L)'
;MTIEKRKIPWTKIKTDFIKNNLSYRDLQKKYGVSLYSIGQRGKKENWVELRADYHNKTFTKAIQKAQEKQSEKMAEEMILADQAAAAIIRLANSILQDPKQFNRHIVKLRTGYGKGNFDERLIEEEFDTVDTRRLKDLAAGLEAATRLSRTIKGILDEEAKQRLQIEREKLEIARKSAGIGNEDEEESGIIEIPAMAEPDEDAIELGILDMDVPQGGPGRKGQWLK
;
A
#
# COMPACT_ATOMS: atom_id res chain seq x y z
N MET A 1 -2.29 47.90 -40.48
CA MET A 1 -2.87 46.60 -40.08
C MET A 1 -2.35 46.25 -38.70
N THR A 2 -3.18 46.45 -37.68
CA THR A 2 -2.83 46.13 -36.29
C THR A 2 -2.95 44.62 -36.11
N ILE A 3 -1.83 43.93 -35.97
CA ILE A 3 -1.82 42.49 -35.69
C ILE A 3 -2.32 42.31 -34.26
N GLU A 4 -3.58 41.89 -34.08
CA GLU A 4 -4.08 41.46 -32.79
C GLU A 4 -3.19 40.34 -32.24
N LYS A 5 -2.49 40.62 -31.14
CA LYS A 5 -1.72 39.61 -30.41
C LYS A 5 -2.70 38.60 -29.81
N ARG A 6 -2.96 37.50 -30.52
CA ARG A 6 -3.71 36.36 -29.96
C ARG A 6 -3.02 35.91 -28.68
N LYS A 7 -3.76 35.91 -27.57
CA LYS A 7 -3.27 35.48 -26.26
C LYS A 7 -2.98 33.98 -26.31
N ILE A 8 -1.70 33.62 -26.20
CA ILE A 8 -1.26 32.21 -26.22
C ILE A 8 -1.70 31.51 -24.91
N PRO A 9 -2.36 30.34 -24.96
CA PRO A 9 -2.85 29.63 -23.79
C PRO A 9 -1.75 28.79 -23.10
N TRP A 10 -0.73 29.44 -22.55
CA TRP A 10 0.44 28.78 -21.96
C TRP A 10 0.12 27.71 -20.91
N THR A 11 -0.87 27.95 -20.04
CA THR A 11 -1.28 26.99 -19.00
C THR A 11 -1.80 25.67 -19.58
N LYS A 12 -2.56 25.74 -20.68
CA LYS A 12 -3.07 24.54 -21.36
C LYS A 12 -1.93 23.78 -22.04
N ILE A 13 -1.04 24.49 -22.73
CA ILE A 13 0.15 23.92 -23.39
C ILE A 13 1.02 23.18 -22.36
N LYS A 14 1.27 23.79 -21.21
CA LYS A 14 2.01 23.20 -20.09
C LYS A 14 1.34 21.93 -19.57
N THR A 15 0.03 21.99 -19.32
CA THR A 15 -0.74 20.85 -18.80
C THR A 15 -0.70 19.68 -19.77
N ASP A 16 -0.86 19.94 -21.06
CA ASP A 16 -0.79 18.94 -22.11
C ASP A 16 0.61 18.32 -22.25
N PHE A 17 1.67 19.14 -22.13
CA PHE A 17 3.03 18.63 -22.07
C PHE A 17 3.24 17.72 -20.85
N ILE A 18 2.81 18.14 -19.66
CA ILE A 18 3.09 17.42 -18.41
C ILE A 18 2.24 16.15 -18.30
N LYS A 19 0.93 16.22 -18.60
CA LYS A 19 -0.02 15.13 -18.33
C LYS A 19 -0.18 14.16 -19.51
N ASN A 20 -0.19 14.67 -20.74
CA ASN A 20 -0.55 13.90 -21.94
C ASN A 20 0.68 13.41 -22.73
N ASN A 21 1.88 13.53 -22.17
CA ASN A 21 3.17 13.12 -22.76
C ASN A 21 3.43 13.69 -24.18
N LEU A 22 2.85 14.84 -24.54
CA LEU A 22 3.01 15.44 -25.87
C LEU A 22 4.42 16.04 -26.05
N SER A 23 5.01 15.88 -27.24
CA SER A 23 6.27 16.57 -27.56
C SER A 23 6.03 18.04 -27.86
N TYR A 24 7.09 18.87 -27.85
CA TYR A 24 6.98 20.27 -28.30
C TYR A 24 6.51 20.39 -29.76
N ARG A 25 6.79 19.40 -30.62
CA ARG A 25 6.28 19.36 -32.01
C ARG A 25 4.77 19.12 -32.05
N ASP A 26 4.26 18.28 -31.17
CA ASP A 26 2.82 18.02 -31.08
C ASP A 26 2.08 19.24 -30.54
N LEU A 27 2.67 19.93 -29.55
CA LEU A 27 2.14 21.20 -29.05
C LEU A 27 2.15 22.30 -30.13
N GLN A 28 3.18 22.37 -30.96
CA GLN A 28 3.21 23.29 -32.10
C GLN A 28 2.04 23.01 -33.05
N LYS A 29 1.84 21.75 -33.45
CA LYS A 29 0.73 21.36 -34.35
C LYS A 29 -0.63 21.68 -33.74
N LYS A 30 -0.80 21.41 -32.44
CA LYS A 30 -2.07 21.59 -31.72
C LYS A 30 -2.43 23.05 -31.46
N TYR A 31 -1.44 23.89 -31.15
CA TYR A 31 -1.67 25.26 -30.69
C TYR A 31 -1.19 26.35 -31.68
N GLY A 32 -0.54 25.98 -32.78
CA GLY A 32 -0.03 26.92 -33.78
C GLY A 32 1.09 27.84 -33.26
N VAL A 33 1.76 27.46 -32.16
CA VAL A 33 2.82 28.25 -31.52
C VAL A 33 4.18 27.77 -32.00
N SER A 34 5.12 28.69 -32.25
CA SER A 34 6.46 28.33 -32.70
C SER A 34 7.18 27.40 -31.70
N LEU A 35 7.93 26.42 -32.23
CA LEU A 35 8.76 25.52 -31.41
C LEU A 35 9.74 26.27 -30.52
N TYR A 36 10.32 27.36 -31.03
CA TYR A 36 11.24 28.19 -30.28
C TYR A 36 10.57 28.81 -29.05
N SER A 37 9.37 29.39 -29.22
CA SER A 37 8.62 30.00 -28.11
C SER A 37 8.22 28.97 -27.05
N ILE A 38 7.80 27.77 -27.48
CA ILE A 38 7.47 26.66 -26.56
C ILE A 38 8.72 26.21 -25.80
N GLY A 39 9.84 26.01 -26.50
CA GLY A 39 11.09 25.56 -25.90
C GLY A 39 11.67 26.56 -24.89
N GLN A 40 11.67 27.86 -25.22
CA GLN A 40 12.10 28.93 -24.30
C GLN A 40 11.25 28.96 -23.03
N ARG A 41 9.92 28.85 -23.18
CA ARG A 41 9.00 28.82 -22.05
C ARG A 41 9.18 27.55 -21.21
N GLY A 42 9.30 26.40 -21.87
CA GLY A 42 9.49 25.11 -21.23
C GLY A 42 10.78 25.02 -20.43
N LYS A 43 11.87 25.64 -20.92
CA LYS A 43 13.13 25.80 -20.17
C LYS A 43 12.96 26.75 -18.98
N LYS A 44 12.36 27.92 -19.18
CA LYS A 44 12.16 28.92 -18.11
C LYS A 44 11.33 28.37 -16.93
N GLU A 45 10.41 27.46 -17.21
CA GLU A 45 9.50 26.89 -16.22
C GLU A 45 9.79 25.41 -15.88
N ASN A 46 10.94 24.88 -16.30
CA ASN A 46 11.37 23.50 -16.07
C ASN A 46 10.30 22.43 -16.37
N TRP A 47 9.65 22.52 -17.53
CA TRP A 47 8.54 21.61 -17.86
C TRP A 47 8.92 20.13 -17.87
N VAL A 48 10.18 19.81 -18.19
CA VAL A 48 10.68 18.43 -18.19
C VAL A 48 10.75 17.86 -16.78
N GLU A 49 11.28 18.62 -15.81
CA GLU A 49 11.32 18.23 -14.40
C GLU A 49 9.91 18.10 -13.84
N LEU A 50 9.04 19.09 -14.12
CA LEU A 50 7.64 19.03 -13.69
C LEU A 50 6.89 17.81 -14.27
N ARG A 51 7.22 17.38 -15.49
CA ARG A 51 6.70 16.15 -16.08
C ARG A 51 7.21 14.93 -15.32
N ALA A 52 8.50 14.84 -15.06
CA ALA A 52 9.09 13.74 -14.30
C ALA A 52 8.46 13.63 -12.91
N ASP A 53 8.34 14.74 -12.18
CA ASP A 53 7.69 14.80 -10.86
C ASP A 53 6.23 14.39 -10.91
N TYR A 54 5.48 14.83 -11.93
CA TYR A 54 4.09 14.45 -12.10
C TYR A 54 3.94 12.94 -12.33
N HIS A 55 4.78 12.35 -13.19
CA HIS A 55 4.75 10.91 -13.42
C HIS A 55 5.16 10.13 -12.19
N ASN A 56 6.23 10.55 -11.49
CA ASN A 56 6.65 9.91 -10.25
C ASN A 56 5.54 9.95 -9.20
N LYS A 57 4.94 11.12 -8.95
CA LYS A 57 3.83 11.27 -7.99
C LYS A 57 2.61 10.43 -8.40
N THR A 58 2.27 10.42 -9.68
CA THR A 58 1.14 9.62 -10.20
C THR A 58 1.41 8.13 -10.03
N PHE A 59 2.63 7.68 -10.35
CA PHE A 59 3.06 6.30 -10.23
C PHE A 59 3.07 5.84 -8.77
N THR A 60 3.67 6.62 -7.87
CA THR A 60 3.64 6.35 -6.43
C THR A 60 2.22 6.25 -5.89
N LYS A 61 1.33 7.19 -6.25
CA LYS A 61 -0.08 7.15 -5.84
C LYS A 61 -0.82 5.94 -6.42
N ALA A 62 -0.53 5.57 -7.66
CA ALA A 62 -1.13 4.40 -8.29
C ALA A 62 -0.70 3.10 -7.59
N ILE A 63 0.58 2.97 -7.25
CA ILE A 63 1.10 1.85 -6.47
C ILE A 63 0.42 1.81 -5.10
N GLN A 64 0.42 2.93 -4.38
CA GLN A 64 -0.17 3.00 -3.04
C GLN A 64 -1.65 2.57 -3.08
N LYS A 65 -2.43 3.09 -4.03
CA LYS A 65 -3.84 2.73 -4.17
C LYS A 65 -4.04 1.26 -4.57
N ALA A 66 -3.15 0.70 -5.38
CA ALA A 66 -3.18 -0.72 -5.72
C ALA A 66 -2.89 -1.60 -4.50
N GLN A 67 -1.90 -1.21 -3.69
CA GLN A 67 -1.56 -1.87 -2.43
C GLN A 67 -2.71 -1.79 -1.42
N GLU A 68 -3.29 -0.62 -1.21
CA GLU A 68 -4.46 -0.43 -0.34
C GLU A 68 -5.62 -1.36 -0.74
N LYS A 69 -5.98 -1.36 -2.03
CA LYS A 69 -7.04 -2.24 -2.54
C LYS A 69 -6.72 -3.73 -2.39
N GLN A 70 -5.45 -4.10 -2.55
CA GLN A 70 -5.01 -5.48 -2.35
C GLN A 70 -5.11 -5.89 -0.88
N SER A 71 -4.69 -5.02 0.04
CA SER A 71 -4.80 -5.23 1.48
C SER A 71 -6.25 -5.33 1.93
N GLU A 72 -7.13 -4.44 1.44
CA GLU A 72 -8.57 -4.51 1.71
C GLU A 72 -9.17 -5.84 1.27
N LYS A 73 -8.90 -6.26 0.03
CA LYS A 73 -9.37 -7.55 -0.48
C LYS A 73 -8.86 -8.73 0.36
N MET A 74 -7.59 -8.70 0.76
CA MET A 74 -7.01 -9.74 1.61
C MET A 74 -7.68 -9.77 2.99
N ALA A 75 -7.98 -8.61 3.58
CA ALA A 75 -8.70 -8.52 4.85
C ALA A 75 -10.13 -9.08 4.72
N GLU A 76 -10.85 -8.76 3.64
CA GLU A 76 -12.18 -9.34 3.37
C GLU A 76 -12.12 -10.87 3.24
N GLU A 77 -11.15 -11.39 2.48
CA GLU A 77 -10.94 -12.83 2.34
C GLU A 77 -10.64 -13.50 3.69
N MET A 78 -9.86 -12.85 4.56
CA MET A 78 -9.58 -13.34 5.91
C MET A 78 -10.84 -13.37 6.79
N ILE A 79 -11.67 -12.33 6.75
CA ILE A 79 -12.95 -12.29 7.49
C ILE A 79 -13.86 -13.42 7.02
N LEU A 80 -13.98 -13.63 5.70
CA LEU A 80 -14.79 -14.71 5.14
C LEU A 80 -14.25 -16.08 5.55
N ALA A 81 -12.92 -16.27 5.55
CA ALA A 81 -12.29 -17.51 6.00
C ALA A 81 -12.55 -17.80 7.48
N ASP A 82 -12.50 -16.79 8.35
CA ASP A 82 -12.83 -16.93 9.78
C ASP A 82 -14.29 -17.29 9.99
N GLN A 83 -15.21 -16.62 9.28
CA GLN A 83 -16.64 -16.93 9.32
C GLN A 83 -16.94 -18.36 8.85
N ALA A 84 -16.26 -18.82 7.79
CA ALA A 84 -16.39 -20.19 7.30
C ALA A 84 -15.87 -21.21 8.33
N ALA A 85 -14.71 -20.95 8.95
CA ALA A 85 -14.18 -21.80 10.02
C ALA A 85 -15.14 -21.88 11.22
N ALA A 86 -15.70 -20.74 11.65
CA ALA A 86 -16.70 -20.69 12.71
C ALA A 86 -17.99 -21.44 12.34
N ALA A 87 -18.45 -21.36 11.09
CA ALA A 87 -19.60 -22.11 10.60
C ALA A 87 -19.36 -23.63 10.64
N ILE A 88 -18.18 -24.09 10.21
CA ILE A 88 -17.80 -25.51 10.27
C ILE A 88 -17.82 -26.01 11.72
N ILE A 89 -17.24 -25.24 12.66
CA ILE A 89 -17.22 -25.63 14.08
C ILE A 89 -18.63 -25.70 14.65
N ARG A 90 -19.51 -24.73 14.33
CA ARG A 90 -20.91 -24.76 14.76
C ARG A 90 -21.68 -25.96 14.19
N LEU A 91 -21.49 -26.25 12.91
CA LEU A 91 -22.10 -27.41 12.27
C LEU A 91 -21.60 -28.71 12.90
N ALA A 92 -20.29 -28.84 13.13
CA ALA A 92 -19.72 -29.99 13.79
C ALA A 92 -20.30 -30.18 15.20
N ASN A 93 -20.43 -29.12 15.99
CA ASN A 93 -21.11 -29.18 17.28
C ASN A 93 -22.55 -29.67 17.14
N SER A 94 -23.32 -29.17 16.16
CA SER A 94 -24.69 -29.63 15.95
C SER A 94 -24.79 -31.10 15.56
N ILE A 95 -23.83 -31.60 14.77
CA ILE A 95 -23.73 -33.02 14.38
C ILE A 95 -23.40 -33.88 15.60
N LEU A 96 -22.48 -33.42 16.45
CA LEU A 96 -22.07 -34.14 17.66
C LEU A 96 -23.18 -34.20 18.73
N GLN A 97 -24.17 -33.31 18.69
CA GLN A 97 -25.35 -33.36 19.56
C GLN A 97 -26.37 -34.42 19.13
N ASP A 98 -26.30 -34.93 17.90
CA ASP A 98 -27.14 -36.03 17.43
C ASP A 98 -26.40 -37.37 17.63
N PRO A 99 -26.73 -38.15 18.67
CA PRO A 99 -26.00 -39.35 19.04
C PRO A 99 -26.09 -40.47 17.98
N LYS A 100 -27.05 -40.38 17.05
CA LYS A 100 -27.29 -41.39 16.01
C LYS A 100 -26.83 -40.93 14.62
N GLN A 101 -26.32 -39.70 14.48
CA GLN A 101 -25.98 -39.16 13.15
C GLN A 101 -24.88 -39.97 12.44
N PHE A 102 -23.95 -40.55 13.21
CA PHE A 102 -22.91 -41.43 12.68
C PHE A 102 -23.38 -42.88 12.51
N ASN A 103 -24.56 -43.23 13.00
CA ASN A 103 -25.15 -44.55 12.83
C ASN A 103 -26.00 -44.63 11.54
N ARG A 104 -26.27 -43.50 10.88
CA ARG A 104 -27.01 -43.48 9.61
C ARG A 104 -26.07 -43.70 8.42
N HIS A 105 -26.35 -44.70 7.60
CA HIS A 105 -25.55 -45.05 6.43
C HIS A 105 -26.39 -44.86 5.16
N ILE A 106 -25.74 -44.44 4.07
CA ILE A 106 -26.39 -44.35 2.75
C ILE A 106 -26.24 -45.70 2.05
N VAL A 107 -27.36 -46.40 1.90
CA VAL A 107 -27.39 -47.74 1.31
C VAL A 107 -28.04 -47.69 -0.07
N LYS A 108 -27.50 -48.45 -1.02
CA LYS A 108 -28.12 -48.67 -2.32
C LYS A 108 -29.13 -49.79 -2.19
N LEU A 109 -30.41 -49.45 -2.18
CA LEU A 109 -31.47 -50.42 -2.29
C LEU A 109 -31.64 -50.80 -3.76
N ARG A 110 -31.36 -52.06 -4.09
CA ARG A 110 -31.60 -52.64 -5.40
C ARG A 110 -32.88 -53.46 -5.33
N THR A 111 -33.93 -52.99 -5.99
CA THR A 111 -35.24 -53.65 -5.95
C THR A 111 -35.51 -54.29 -7.31
N GLY A 112 -35.61 -55.63 -7.33
CA GLY A 112 -35.90 -56.44 -8.53
C GLY A 112 -35.14 -57.77 -8.54
N TYR A 113 -35.77 -58.85 -9.03
CA TYR A 113 -35.17 -60.18 -9.19
C TYR A 113 -35.25 -60.64 -10.66
N GLY A 114 -34.14 -61.15 -11.20
CA GLY A 114 -34.05 -61.74 -12.56
C GLY A 114 -33.19 -60.93 -13.56
N LYS A 115 -33.02 -61.46 -14.79
CA LYS A 115 -32.36 -60.75 -15.92
C LYS A 115 -33.32 -59.70 -16.48
N GLY A 116 -33.28 -58.48 -15.97
CA GLY A 116 -34.07 -57.32 -16.42
C GLY A 116 -33.72 -56.05 -15.65
N ASN A 117 -34.23 -54.89 -16.10
CA ASN A 117 -33.93 -53.56 -15.55
C ASN A 117 -34.14 -53.51 -14.02
N PHE A 118 -33.11 -53.06 -13.30
CA PHE A 118 -33.13 -52.85 -11.86
C PHE A 118 -33.42 -51.37 -11.57
N ASP A 119 -34.21 -51.10 -10.53
CA ASP A 119 -34.33 -49.76 -9.96
C ASP A 119 -33.34 -49.67 -8.78
N GLU A 120 -32.42 -48.71 -8.84
CA GLU A 120 -31.45 -48.42 -7.78
C GLU A 120 -31.86 -47.13 -7.09
N ARG A 121 -32.09 -47.19 -5.77
CA ARG A 121 -32.37 -46.00 -4.95
C ARG A 121 -31.42 -45.89 -3.78
N LEU A 122 -30.98 -44.67 -3.48
CA LEU A 122 -30.21 -44.37 -2.28
C LEU A 122 -31.20 -44.08 -1.15
N ILE A 123 -31.14 -44.89 -0.10
CA ILE A 123 -31.91 -44.68 1.14
C ILE A 123 -30.95 -44.48 2.30
N GLU A 124 -31.38 -43.72 3.30
CA GLU A 124 -30.65 -43.57 4.55
C GLU A 124 -31.26 -44.53 5.58
N GLU A 125 -30.43 -45.43 6.11
CA GLU A 125 -30.83 -46.46 7.08
C GLU A 125 -29.94 -46.39 8.31
N GLU A 126 -30.52 -46.63 9.49
CA GLU A 126 -29.79 -46.58 10.78
C GLU A 126 -29.21 -47.96 11.11
N PHE A 127 -27.92 -48.00 11.40
CA PHE A 127 -27.17 -49.20 11.77
C PHE A 127 -26.58 -49.05 13.17
N ASP A 128 -26.38 -50.18 13.85
CA ASP A 128 -25.69 -50.21 15.16
C ASP A 128 -24.19 -49.85 15.03
N THR A 129 -23.63 -49.99 13.82
CA THR A 129 -22.22 -49.66 13.53
C THR A 129 -22.04 -48.19 13.11
N VAL A 130 -20.97 -47.58 13.58
CA VAL A 130 -20.59 -46.19 13.25
C VAL A 130 -20.02 -46.07 11.84
N ASP A 131 -20.51 -45.11 11.05
CA ASP A 131 -19.97 -44.68 9.77
C ASP A 131 -18.67 -43.89 9.99
N THR A 132 -17.55 -44.63 9.96
CA THR A 132 -16.19 -44.10 10.10
C THR A 132 -15.81 -43.11 9.00
N ARG A 133 -16.46 -43.16 7.81
CA ARG A 133 -16.18 -42.23 6.71
C ARG A 133 -16.75 -40.86 7.03
N ARG A 134 -18.01 -40.78 7.46
CA ARG A 134 -18.63 -39.53 7.92
C ARG A 134 -17.85 -38.90 9.07
N LEU A 135 -17.36 -39.73 10.02
CA LEU A 135 -16.51 -39.27 11.12
C LEU A 135 -15.17 -38.68 10.63
N LYS A 136 -14.51 -39.35 9.69
CA LYS A 136 -13.24 -38.89 9.10
C LYS A 136 -13.40 -37.58 8.34
N ASP A 137 -14.49 -37.45 7.57
CA ASP A 137 -14.78 -36.22 6.82
C ASP A 137 -15.06 -35.03 7.77
N LEU A 138 -15.77 -35.28 8.88
CA LEU A 138 -15.98 -34.27 9.92
C LEU A 138 -14.67 -33.87 10.63
N ALA A 139 -13.81 -34.85 10.95
CA ALA A 139 -12.50 -34.58 11.55
C ALA A 139 -11.60 -33.75 10.62
N ALA A 140 -11.59 -34.05 9.32
CA ALA A 140 -10.85 -33.29 8.32
C ALA A 140 -11.37 -31.83 8.20
N GLY A 141 -12.69 -31.64 8.23
CA GLY A 141 -13.30 -30.31 8.24
C GLY A 141 -12.92 -29.48 9.47
N LEU A 142 -12.92 -30.10 10.66
CA LEU A 142 -12.49 -29.47 11.90
C LEU A 142 -10.99 -29.13 11.91
N GLU A 143 -10.14 -30.02 11.41
CA GLU A 143 -8.71 -29.76 11.28
C GLU A 143 -8.45 -28.57 10.34
N ALA A 144 -9.13 -28.52 9.19
CA ALA A 144 -9.04 -27.39 8.27
C ALA A 144 -9.49 -26.06 8.92
N ALA A 145 -10.64 -26.08 9.61
CA ALA A 145 -11.15 -24.89 10.31
C ALA A 145 -10.19 -24.40 11.40
N THR A 146 -9.66 -25.29 12.24
CA THR A 146 -8.72 -24.91 13.31
C THR A 146 -7.41 -24.40 12.77
N ARG A 147 -6.90 -24.95 11.66
CA ARG A 147 -5.71 -24.45 10.98
C ARG A 147 -5.92 -23.04 10.44
N LEU A 148 -7.07 -22.77 9.82
CA LEU A 148 -7.43 -21.43 9.35
C LEU A 148 -7.50 -20.44 10.52
N SER A 149 -8.22 -20.77 11.60
CA SER A 149 -8.30 -19.90 12.78
C SER A 149 -6.93 -19.61 13.41
N ARG A 150 -6.03 -20.60 13.48
CA ARG A 150 -4.66 -20.39 13.98
C ARG A 150 -3.84 -19.47 13.09
N THR A 151 -3.94 -19.66 11.77
CA THR A 151 -3.21 -18.85 10.79
C THR A 151 -3.67 -17.39 10.85
N ILE A 152 -4.99 -17.16 10.89
CA ILE A 152 -5.58 -15.83 11.01
C ILE A 152 -5.14 -15.15 12.32
N LYS A 153 -5.19 -15.87 13.46
CA LYS A 153 -4.71 -15.34 14.74
C LYS A 153 -3.23 -14.98 14.71
N GLY A 154 -2.38 -15.85 14.16
CA GLY A 154 -0.95 -15.58 14.06
C GLY A 154 -0.63 -14.35 13.22
N ILE A 155 -1.39 -14.09 12.14
CA ILE A 155 -1.25 -12.89 11.32
C ILE A 155 -1.68 -11.63 12.10
N LEU A 156 -2.80 -11.69 12.82
CA LEU A 156 -3.28 -10.58 13.65
C LEU A 156 -2.29 -10.23 14.77
N ASP A 157 -1.71 -11.25 15.41
CA ASP A 157 -0.71 -11.06 16.47
C ASP A 157 0.56 -10.39 15.90
N GLU A 158 0.98 -10.77 14.69
CA GLU A 158 2.16 -10.19 14.06
C GLU A 158 1.93 -8.73 13.63
N GLU A 159 0.75 -8.41 13.09
CA GLU A 159 0.40 -7.02 12.78
C GLU A 159 0.36 -6.15 14.05
N ALA A 160 -0.20 -6.66 15.14
CA ALA A 160 -0.22 -5.96 16.43
C ALA A 160 1.21 -5.69 16.95
N LYS A 161 2.13 -6.66 16.82
CA LYS A 161 3.55 -6.47 17.18
C LYS A 161 4.23 -5.42 16.30
N GLN A 162 4.00 -5.44 14.98
CA GLN A 162 4.57 -4.46 14.07
C GLN A 162 4.11 -3.04 14.39
N ARG A 163 2.81 -2.84 14.70
CA ARG A 163 2.28 -1.55 15.13
C ARG A 163 2.97 -1.04 16.40
N LEU A 164 3.11 -1.91 17.41
CA LEU A 164 3.82 -1.61 18.66
C LEU A 164 5.30 -1.24 18.42
N GLN A 165 5.97 -1.93 17.51
CA GLN A 165 7.36 -1.64 17.16
C GLN A 165 7.49 -0.28 16.47
N ILE A 166 6.62 0.01 15.51
CA ILE A 166 6.59 1.32 14.83
C ILE A 166 6.31 2.44 15.84
N GLU A 167 5.38 2.25 16.78
CA GLU A 167 5.10 3.23 17.83
C GLU A 167 6.30 3.45 18.75
N ARG A 168 7.00 2.37 19.15
CA ARG A 168 8.25 2.48 19.92
C ARG A 168 9.33 3.24 19.18
N GLU A 169 9.56 2.90 17.91
CA GLU A 169 10.56 3.59 17.08
C GLU A 169 10.19 5.07 16.90
N LYS A 170 8.91 5.39 16.69
CA LYS A 170 8.44 6.79 16.64
C LYS A 170 8.65 7.51 17.96
N LEU A 171 8.39 6.85 19.09
CA LEU A 171 8.58 7.42 20.42
C LEU A 171 10.06 7.62 20.72
N GLU A 172 10.94 6.70 20.31
CA GLU A 172 12.39 6.88 20.37
C GLU A 172 12.89 8.02 19.48
N ILE A 173 12.40 8.13 18.25
CA ILE A 173 12.73 9.22 17.34
C ILE A 173 12.24 10.54 17.93
N ALA A 174 11.03 10.59 18.47
CA ALA A 174 10.48 11.76 19.14
C ALA A 174 11.31 12.11 20.39
N ARG A 175 11.73 11.12 21.18
CA ARG A 175 12.60 11.30 22.35
C ARG A 175 13.98 11.84 21.98
N LYS A 176 14.62 11.27 20.95
CA LYS A 176 15.90 11.73 20.38
C LYS A 176 15.77 13.13 19.76
N SER A 177 14.66 13.42 19.09
CA SER A 177 14.39 14.72 18.46
C SER A 177 14.01 15.81 19.46
N ALA A 178 13.41 15.44 20.60
CA ALA A 178 13.09 16.36 21.69
C ALA A 178 14.29 16.65 22.61
N GLY A 179 15.47 16.06 22.35
CA GLY A 179 16.66 16.28 23.17
C GLY A 179 16.53 15.77 24.61
N ILE A 180 15.50 14.97 24.93
CA ILE A 180 15.32 14.37 26.25
C ILE A 180 16.16 13.09 26.28
N GLY A 181 17.47 13.29 26.44
CA GLY A 181 18.36 12.24 26.92
C GLY A 181 17.84 11.69 28.24
N ASN A 182 17.98 10.37 28.44
CA ASN A 182 17.85 9.77 29.76
C ASN A 182 18.77 10.53 30.73
N GLU A 183 18.21 11.32 31.63
CA GLU A 183 18.85 11.64 32.91
C GLU A 183 18.53 10.49 33.86
N ASP A 184 19.24 9.38 33.66
CA ASP A 184 19.48 8.40 34.72
C ASP A 184 21.00 8.26 34.80
N GLU A 185 21.65 9.21 35.47
CA GLU A 185 22.88 9.03 36.28
C GLU A 185 23.32 10.40 36.85
N GLU A 186 23.10 10.55 38.17
CA GLU A 186 23.90 11.28 39.16
C GLU A 186 24.66 12.57 38.72
N GLU A 187 24.17 13.75 39.10
CA GLU A 187 24.87 14.71 39.99
C GLU A 187 24.20 16.11 40.01
N SER A 188 24.12 16.67 41.22
CA SER A 188 23.57 17.99 41.55
C SER A 188 24.37 19.14 40.91
N GLY A 189 23.70 20.04 40.20
CA GLY A 189 24.28 21.32 39.76
C GLY A 189 23.27 22.46 39.81
N ILE A 190 23.35 23.29 40.84
CA ILE A 190 22.59 24.55 40.98
C ILE A 190 23.03 25.51 39.86
N ILE A 191 22.08 26.05 39.09
CA ILE A 191 22.36 27.07 38.07
C ILE A 191 22.14 28.45 38.70
N GLU A 192 23.23 29.20 38.91
CA GLU A 192 23.17 30.66 39.09
C GLU A 192 22.94 31.32 37.73
N ILE A 193 21.85 32.07 37.58
CA ILE A 193 21.57 32.87 36.38
C ILE A 193 22.22 34.26 36.58
N PRO A 194 23.18 34.67 35.72
CA PRO A 194 23.69 36.03 35.76
C PRO A 194 22.68 37.01 35.16
N ALA A 195 22.55 38.19 35.78
CA ALA A 195 21.60 39.23 35.41
C ALA A 195 21.82 39.75 33.98
N MET A 196 20.71 39.90 33.25
CA MET A 196 20.63 40.36 31.87
C MET A 196 21.07 41.83 31.76
N ALA A 197 22.08 42.10 30.95
CA ALA A 197 22.43 43.43 30.48
C ALA A 197 21.93 43.58 29.04
N GLU A 198 21.00 44.50 28.81
CA GLU A 198 20.59 44.92 27.46
C GLU A 198 21.61 45.88 26.87
N PRO A 199 21.86 45.82 25.54
CA PRO A 199 22.25 47.04 24.85
C PRO A 199 21.56 47.22 23.48
N ASP A 200 20.82 48.34 23.42
CA ASP A 200 20.83 49.46 22.47
C ASP A 200 20.86 49.27 20.94
N GLU A 201 19.90 49.98 20.33
CA GLU A 201 19.77 50.36 18.92
C GLU A 201 20.85 51.37 18.51
N ASP A 202 21.63 51.07 17.46
CA ASP A 202 21.87 51.93 16.28
C ASP A 202 23.10 51.50 15.44
N ALA A 203 22.91 51.58 14.11
CA ALA A 203 23.90 51.61 13.02
C ALA A 203 24.67 50.32 12.64
N ILE A 204 24.53 49.88 11.38
CA ILE A 204 25.51 50.16 10.29
C ILE A 204 24.97 49.65 8.93
N GLU A 205 25.43 50.36 7.91
CA GLU A 205 24.98 50.57 6.54
C GLU A 205 25.54 49.57 5.50
N LEU A 206 24.80 49.47 4.39
CA LEU A 206 25.02 48.86 3.07
C LEU A 206 26.42 48.30 2.68
N GLY A 207 26.41 47.06 2.17
CA GLY A 207 27.49 46.46 1.38
C GLY A 207 26.99 45.97 0.01
N ILE A 208 27.59 46.51 -1.04
CA ILE A 208 27.31 46.35 -2.48
C ILE A 208 27.48 44.89 -2.93
N LEU A 209 26.48 44.30 -3.60
CA LEU A 209 26.61 42.98 -4.21
C LEU A 209 27.16 43.13 -5.64
N ASP A 210 28.45 42.88 -5.79
CA ASP A 210 29.16 42.92 -7.07
C ASP A 210 28.69 41.78 -7.98
N MET A 211 28.37 42.12 -9.22
CA MET A 211 27.96 41.19 -10.27
C MET A 211 29.21 40.68 -10.99
N ASP A 212 29.55 39.41 -10.82
CA ASP A 212 30.54 38.73 -11.65
C ASP A 212 29.92 37.60 -12.50
N VAL A 213 30.09 37.74 -13.81
CA VAL A 213 29.84 36.75 -14.89
C VAL A 213 31.09 36.85 -15.79
N PRO A 214 31.50 35.83 -16.56
CA PRO A 214 31.87 34.44 -16.27
C PRO A 214 33.35 34.18 -16.67
N GLN A 215 34.00 33.13 -16.17
CA GLN A 215 35.27 32.64 -16.75
C GLN A 215 35.11 31.21 -17.24
N GLY A 216 35.35 31.01 -18.53
CA GLY A 216 35.30 29.73 -19.20
C GLY A 216 36.60 28.94 -19.11
N GLY A 217 36.48 27.64 -19.35
CA GLY A 217 37.58 26.73 -19.73
C GLY A 217 37.44 25.33 -19.12
N PRO A 218 38.09 24.29 -19.67
CA PRO A 218 38.34 23.97 -21.08
C PRO A 218 37.77 22.57 -21.47
N GLY A 219 37.76 22.28 -22.77
CA GLY A 219 37.20 21.05 -23.34
C GLY A 219 37.85 19.74 -22.90
N ARG A 220 37.04 18.69 -22.79
CA ARG A 220 37.52 17.30 -22.77
C ARG A 220 37.38 16.68 -24.16
N LYS A 221 38.52 16.52 -24.83
CA LYS A 221 38.68 15.56 -25.92
C LYS A 221 38.82 14.15 -25.33
N GLY A 222 38.05 13.22 -25.91
CA GLY A 222 38.45 11.86 -26.26
C GLY A 222 39.01 10.93 -25.18
N GLN A 223 38.24 9.87 -24.88
CA GLN A 223 38.81 8.54 -24.70
C GLN A 223 37.83 7.49 -25.22
N TRP A 224 38.24 6.86 -26.32
CA TRP A 224 37.68 5.62 -26.82
C TRP A 224 38.30 4.49 -26.00
N LEU A 225 37.48 3.65 -25.39
CA LEU A 225 37.91 2.37 -24.82
C LEU A 225 37.58 1.26 -25.82
N LYS A 226 38.60 0.44 -26.07
CA LYS A 226 38.57 -0.82 -26.82
C LYS A 226 37.71 -1.86 -26.11
#